data_AF-A0A9E1K0T2-F1
#
_entry.id   AF-A0A9E1K0T2-F1
#
_cell.length_a   1.000
_cell.length_b   1.000
_cell.length_c   1.000
_cell.angle_alpha   90.00
_cell.angle_beta   90.00
_cell.angle_gamma   90.00
#
_symmetry.space_group_name_H-M   'P 1'
#
loop_
_entity.id
_entity.type
_entity.pdbx_description
1 polymer ?
#
loop_
_entity_poly.entity_id
_entity_poly.type
_entity_poly.pdbx_seq_one_letter_code
_entity_poly.pdbx_strand_id
1 'polypeptide(L)'
;MKSIIENEFNEHVKAINDTVKVAIKDIENAAKICIECLKNGNKILIFGNGGSAADAQHIAAEITGRYKTDRKGLAAIALTTDTSALTAIGNDFGFDKIFERQVQALANPGDTLIGISTGGS
;
A
#
# COMPACT_ATOMS: atom_id res chain seq x y z
N MET A 1 28.84 8.63 -15.43
CA MET A 1 27.66 9.26 -14.80
C MET A 1 26.50 9.39 -15.78
N LYS A 2 26.62 10.15 -16.89
CA LYS A 2 25.55 10.28 -17.89
C LYS A 2 25.00 8.93 -18.40
N SER A 3 25.90 8.02 -18.77
CA SER A 3 25.52 6.67 -19.23
C SER A 3 24.78 5.84 -18.18
N ILE A 4 25.08 6.03 -16.89
CA ILE A 4 24.38 5.34 -15.79
C ILE A 4 22.96 5.85 -15.69
N ILE A 5 22.78 7.18 -15.71
CA ILE A 5 21.45 7.81 -15.65
C ILE A 5 20.60 7.34 -16.85
N GLU A 6 21.15 7.37 -18.06
CA GLU A 6 20.45 6.89 -19.26
C GLU A 6 20.05 5.41 -19.12
N ASN A 7 20.93 4.57 -18.57
CA ASN A 7 20.63 3.17 -18.33
C ASN A 7 19.50 2.96 -17.31
N GLU A 8 19.48 3.69 -16.19
CA GLU A 8 18.40 3.61 -15.20
C GLU A 8 17.03 3.97 -15.80
N PHE A 9 16.96 5.01 -16.64
CA PHE A 9 15.73 5.36 -17.34
C PHE A 9 15.29 4.28 -18.33
N ASN A 10 16.23 3.69 -19.08
CA ASN A 10 15.93 2.63 -20.03
C ASN A 10 15.41 1.36 -19.34
N GLU A 11 16.02 0.96 -18.22
CA GLU A 11 15.54 -0.17 -17.42
C GLU A 11 14.17 0.12 -16.80
N HIS A 12 13.91 1.35 -16.35
CA HIS A 12 12.58 1.73 -15.86
C HIS A 12 11.50 1.64 -16.95
N VAL A 13 11.77 2.15 -18.15
CA VAL A 13 10.85 2.05 -19.30
C VAL A 13 10.56 0.59 -19.63
N LYS A 14 11.59 -0.26 -19.63
CA LYS A 14 11.45 -1.70 -19.85
C LYS A 14 10.56 -2.35 -18.77
N ALA A 15 10.83 -2.07 -17.50
CA ALA A 15 10.05 -2.59 -16.38
C ALA A 15 8.56 -2.20 -16.48
N ILE A 16 8.26 -0.95 -16.84
CA ILE A 16 6.88 -0.49 -17.05
C ILE A 16 6.22 -1.23 -18.21
N ASN A 17 6.90 -1.35 -19.35
CA ASN A 17 6.36 -2.05 -20.53
C ASN A 17 6.07 -3.53 -20.24
N ASP A 18 6.93 -4.20 -19.49
CA ASP A 18 6.72 -5.59 -19.11
C ASP A 18 5.61 -5.73 -18.07
N THR A 19 5.52 -4.81 -17.10
CA THR A 19 4.43 -4.76 -16.12
C THR A 19 3.07 -4.62 -16.80
N VAL A 20 2.94 -3.74 -17.81
CA VAL A 20 1.69 -3.57 -18.56
C VAL A 20 1.25 -4.87 -19.24
N LYS A 21 2.19 -5.69 -19.73
CA LYS A 21 1.84 -6.95 -20.39
C LYS A 21 1.30 -8.00 -19.43
N VAL A 22 1.75 -7.99 -18.16
CA VAL A 22 1.49 -9.09 -17.22
C VAL A 22 0.51 -8.73 -16.10
N ALA A 23 0.51 -7.48 -15.63
CA ALA A 23 -0.14 -7.12 -14.37
C ALA A 23 -1.51 -6.43 -14.56
N ILE A 24 -1.90 -6.02 -15.77
CA ILE A 24 -3.13 -5.22 -15.98
C ILE A 24 -4.37 -5.91 -15.43
N LYS A 25 -4.51 -7.22 -15.67
CA LYS A 25 -5.65 -7.99 -15.17
C LYS A 25 -5.67 -8.05 -13.64
N ASP A 26 -4.52 -8.22 -13.02
CA ASP A 26 -4.42 -8.32 -11.55
C ASP A 26 -4.64 -6.96 -10.89
N ILE A 27 -4.15 -5.88 -11.50
CA ILE A 27 -4.43 -4.50 -11.07
C ILE A 27 -5.93 -4.21 -11.17
N GLU A 28 -6.59 -4.60 -12.26
CA GLU A 28 -8.05 -4.43 -12.41
C GLU A 28 -8.81 -5.20 -11.32
N ASN A 29 -8.41 -6.44 -11.04
CA ASN A 29 -9.02 -7.25 -9.99
C ASN A 29 -8.82 -6.63 -8.60
N ALA A 30 -7.60 -6.19 -8.28
CA ALA A 30 -7.29 -5.51 -7.02
C ALA A 30 -8.11 -4.22 -6.86
N ALA A 31 -8.26 -3.44 -7.95
CA ALA A 31 -9.09 -2.24 -7.96
C ALA A 31 -10.57 -2.57 -7.70
N LYS A 32 -11.12 -3.63 -8.31
CA LYS A 32 -12.50 -4.08 -8.07
C LYS A 32 -12.72 -4.47 -6.61
N ILE A 33 -11.78 -5.19 -5.99
CA ILE A 33 -11.84 -5.56 -4.57
C ILE A 33 -11.87 -4.30 -3.69
N CYS A 34 -10.96 -3.35 -3.94
CA CYS A 34 -10.91 -2.09 -3.18
C CYS A 34 -12.20 -1.26 -3.33
N ILE A 35 -12.74 -1.18 -4.55
CA ILE A 35 -13.99 -0.46 -4.83
C ILE A 35 -15.15 -1.10 -4.07
N GLU A 36 -15.27 -2.43 -4.09
CA GLU A 36 -16.35 -3.14 -3.43
C GLU A 36 -16.27 -3.02 -1.90
N CYS A 37 -15.06 -3.14 -1.33
CA CYS A 37 -14.79 -2.87 0.08
C CYS A 37 -15.34 -1.50 0.51
N LEU A 38 -14.96 -0.45 -0.22
CA LEU A 38 -15.35 0.92 0.10
C LEU A 38 -16.85 1.18 -0.12
N LYS A 39 -17.47 0.58 -1.15
CA LYS A 39 -18.92 0.68 -1.40
C LYS A 39 -19.73 0.07 -0.26
N ASN A 40 -19.23 -1.00 0.35
CA ASN A 40 -19.86 -1.67 1.49
C ASN A 40 -19.60 -0.97 2.83
N GLY A 41 -18.98 0.21 2.83
CA GLY A 41 -18.70 1.00 4.04
C GLY A 41 -17.50 0.50 4.84
N ASN A 42 -16.71 -0.44 4.30
CA ASN A 42 -15.50 -0.95 4.93
C ASN A 42 -14.28 -0.06 4.59
N LYS A 43 -13.12 -0.38 5.16
CA LYS A 43 -11.88 0.40 4.99
C LYS A 43 -10.75 -0.43 4.38
N ILE A 44 -9.80 0.30 3.80
CA ILE A 44 -8.57 -0.28 3.26
C ILE A 44 -7.42 -0.04 4.24
N LEU A 45 -6.75 -1.10 4.66
CA LEU A 45 -5.53 -1.04 5.46
C LEU A 45 -4.33 -1.32 4.55
N ILE A 46 -3.26 -0.53 4.65
CA ILE A 46 -2.10 -0.62 3.76
C ILE A 46 -0.82 -0.66 4.58
N PHE A 47 0.12 -1.54 4.24
CA PHE A 47 1.38 -1.66 4.95
C PHE A 47 2.53 -2.11 4.03
N GLY A 48 3.75 -1.84 4.48
CA GLY A 48 4.99 -2.16 3.77
C GLY A 48 6.19 -1.62 4.56
N ASN A 49 7.39 -2.02 4.16
CA ASN A 49 8.65 -1.62 4.82
C ASN A 49 9.48 -0.68 3.94
N GLY A 50 10.19 0.28 4.54
CA GLY A 50 11.10 1.18 3.82
C GLY A 50 10.37 2.01 2.76
N GLY A 51 10.83 1.96 1.50
CA GLY A 51 10.16 2.65 0.38
C GLY A 51 8.69 2.22 0.21
N SER A 52 8.39 0.94 0.43
CA SER A 52 7.00 0.44 0.39
C SER A 52 6.13 1.00 1.52
N ALA A 53 6.73 1.43 2.62
CA ALA A 53 6.01 2.15 3.68
C ALA A 53 5.59 3.57 3.21
N ALA A 54 6.42 4.20 2.38
CA ALA A 54 6.13 5.50 1.76
C ALA A 54 5.01 5.39 0.72
N ASP A 55 4.99 4.30 -0.07
CA ASP A 55 3.88 4.03 -0.98
C ASP A 55 2.58 3.75 -0.21
N ALA A 56 2.66 3.01 0.90
CA ALA A 56 1.49 2.72 1.74
C ALA A 56 0.82 4.00 2.26
N GLN A 57 1.60 4.93 2.84
CA GLN A 57 1.08 6.22 3.29
C GLN A 57 0.59 7.10 2.13
N HIS A 58 1.25 7.05 0.96
CA HIS A 58 0.84 7.86 -0.19
C HIS A 58 -0.52 7.38 -0.70
N ILE A 59 -0.70 6.08 -0.93
CA ILE A 59 -1.98 5.51 -1.38
C ILE A 59 -3.09 5.82 -0.36
N ALA A 60 -2.84 5.66 0.95
CA ALA A 60 -3.83 6.00 1.97
C ALA A 60 -4.21 7.50 1.95
N ALA A 61 -3.24 8.40 1.75
CA ALA A 61 -3.48 9.83 1.63
C ALA A 61 -4.31 10.19 0.38
N GLU A 62 -4.07 9.53 -0.74
CA GLU A 62 -4.84 9.76 -1.97
C GLU A 62 -6.29 9.25 -1.85
N ILE A 63 -6.52 8.14 -1.14
CA ILE A 63 -7.85 7.59 -0.90
C ILE A 63 -8.63 8.46 0.09
N THR A 64 -8.01 8.85 1.20
CA THR A 64 -8.65 9.69 2.23
C THR A 64 -8.88 11.12 1.74
N GLY A 65 -7.97 11.64 0.92
CA GLY A 65 -8.06 12.95 0.28
C GLY A 65 -8.79 12.93 -1.07
N ARG A 66 -8.24 13.70 -2.03
CA ARG A 66 -8.86 14.01 -3.32
C ARG A 66 -8.43 13.08 -4.46
N TYR A 67 -7.17 12.65 -4.49
CA TYR A 67 -6.54 12.07 -5.67
C TYR A 67 -6.72 12.90 -6.95
N LYS A 68 -7.74 12.60 -7.76
CA LYS A 68 -8.02 13.30 -9.03
C LYS A 68 -9.31 14.12 -9.01
N THR A 69 -10.30 13.73 -8.23
CA THR A 69 -11.64 14.33 -8.25
C THR A 69 -12.05 14.78 -6.87
N ASP A 70 -12.77 15.90 -6.79
CA ASP A 70 -13.34 16.32 -5.51
C ASP A 70 -14.53 15.41 -5.16
N ARG A 71 -14.42 14.72 -4.03
CA ARG A 71 -15.38 13.72 -3.54
C ARG A 71 -15.29 13.61 -2.03
N LYS A 72 -16.27 12.94 -1.43
CA LYS A 72 -16.18 12.53 -0.03
C LYS A 72 -14.90 11.68 0.19
N GLY A 73 -14.23 11.91 1.32
CA GLY A 73 -13.12 11.07 1.76
C GLY A 73 -13.53 9.61 1.88
N LEU A 74 -12.64 8.71 1.49
CA LEU A 74 -12.82 7.26 1.55
C LEU A 74 -11.92 6.69 2.65
N ALA A 75 -12.38 5.64 3.32
CA ALA A 75 -11.68 5.12 4.48
C ALA A 75 -10.44 4.30 4.08
N ALA A 76 -9.26 4.84 4.33
CA ALA A 76 -7.99 4.13 4.20
C ALA A 76 -7.01 4.52 5.32
N ILE A 77 -6.21 3.56 5.78
CA ILE A 77 -5.23 3.76 6.85
C ILE A 77 -3.92 3.08 6.43
N ALA A 78 -2.82 3.82 6.49
CA ALA A 78 -1.49 3.24 6.40
C ALA A 78 -1.02 2.83 7.81
N LEU A 79 -0.66 1.56 7.98
CA LEU A 79 -0.20 1.00 9.26
C LEU A 79 1.26 1.32 9.57
N THR A 80 1.84 2.25 8.81
CA THR A 80 3.27 2.59 8.78
C THR A 80 3.54 3.98 9.35
N THR A 81 2.52 4.71 9.83
CA THR A 81 2.63 6.14 10.18
C THR A 81 2.60 6.41 11.68
N ASP A 82 1.90 5.59 12.47
CA ASP A 82 1.90 5.72 13.93
C ASP A 82 3.20 5.16 14.51
N THR A 83 4.19 6.04 14.67
CA THR A 83 5.50 5.68 15.21
C THR A 83 5.42 5.12 16.63
N SER A 84 4.41 5.51 17.42
CA SER A 84 4.23 4.96 18.77
C SER A 84 3.79 3.51 18.68
N ALA A 85 2.83 3.19 17.81
CA ALA A 85 2.43 1.81 17.56
C ALA A 85 3.58 0.96 16.99
N LEU A 86 4.30 1.48 15.98
CA LEU A 86 5.42 0.76 15.37
C LEU A 86 6.52 0.42 16.39
N THR A 87 6.92 1.41 17.20
CA THR A 87 8.03 1.25 18.15
C THR A 87 7.64 0.42 19.37
N ALA A 88 6.44 0.64 19.93
CA ALA A 88 5.98 -0.15 21.07
C ALA A 88 5.74 -1.62 20.69
N ILE A 89 5.05 -1.88 19.58
CA ILE A 89 4.78 -3.26 19.14
C ILE A 89 6.09 -3.95 18.74
N GLY A 90 6.97 -3.26 18.01
CA GLY A 90 8.28 -3.79 17.62
C GLY A 90 9.15 -4.13 18.84
N ASN A 91 9.13 -3.29 19.87
CA ASN A 91 9.87 -3.52 21.13
C ASN A 91 9.30 -4.70 21.93
N ASP A 92 7.98 -4.77 22.07
CA ASP A 92 7.33 -5.70 22.99
C ASP A 92 7.10 -7.10 22.38
N PHE A 93 6.89 -7.16 21.06
CA PHE A 93 6.49 -8.39 20.36
C PHE A 93 7.42 -8.78 19.20
N GLY A 94 8.37 -7.93 18.83
CA GLY A 94 9.25 -8.16 17.68
C GLY A 94 8.73 -7.48 16.40
N PHE A 95 9.66 -7.26 15.46
CA PHE A 95 9.39 -6.52 14.22
C PHE A 95 8.36 -7.22 13.31
N ASP A 96 8.36 -8.56 13.29
CA ASP A 96 7.41 -9.38 12.52
C ASP A 96 5.95 -9.20 12.99
N LYS A 97 5.74 -8.72 14.21
CA LYS A 97 4.41 -8.51 14.81
C LYS A 97 3.83 -7.12 14.61
N ILE A 98 4.61 -6.17 14.07
CA ILE A 98 4.21 -4.76 13.93
C ILE A 98 2.89 -4.59 13.18
N PHE A 99 2.76 -5.19 12.00
CA PHE A 99 1.54 -5.06 11.21
C PHE A 99 0.47 -6.08 11.64
N GLU A 100 0.86 -7.29 12.04
CA GLU A 100 -0.08 -8.32 12.54
C GLU A 100 -0.94 -7.78 13.68
N ARG A 101 -0.30 -7.15 14.69
CA ARG A 101 -1.02 -6.58 15.85
C ARG A 101 -1.96 -5.46 15.47
N GLN A 102 -1.55 -4.58 14.54
CA GLN A 102 -2.40 -3.49 14.07
C GLN A 102 -3.57 -4.02 13.24
N VAL A 103 -3.36 -5.02 12.38
CA VAL A 103 -4.45 -5.68 11.64
C VAL A 103 -5.41 -6.35 12.60
N GLN A 104 -4.91 -7.09 13.60
CA GLN A 104 -5.75 -7.73 14.62
C GLN A 104 -6.63 -6.71 15.38
N ALA A 105 -6.11 -5.53 15.67
CA ALA A 105 -6.82 -4.50 16.43
C ALA A 105 -7.78 -3.65 15.58
N LEU A 106 -7.43 -3.38 14.31
CA LEU A 106 -8.10 -2.38 13.49
C LEU A 106 -9.00 -2.98 12.40
N ALA A 107 -8.70 -4.18 11.89
CA ALA A 107 -9.44 -4.77 10.79
C ALA A 107 -10.79 -5.34 11.24
N ASN A 108 -11.81 -5.14 10.40
CA ASN A 108 -13.12 -5.74 10.53
C ASN A 108 -13.38 -6.71 9.36
N PRO A 109 -14.30 -7.69 9.52
CA PRO A 109 -14.77 -8.48 8.40
C PRO A 109 -15.27 -7.58 7.26
N GLY A 110 -14.75 -7.80 6.04
CA GLY A 110 -15.07 -7.01 4.85
C GLY A 110 -14.09 -5.89 4.51
N ASP A 111 -13.15 -5.57 5.40
CA ASP A 111 -12.03 -4.69 5.08
C ASP A 111 -11.08 -5.33 4.07
N THR A 112 -10.36 -4.49 3.33
CA THR A 112 -9.30 -4.92 2.41
C THR A 112 -7.93 -4.60 2.98
N LEU A 113 -7.00 -5.54 2.87
CA LEU A 113 -5.62 -5.37 3.28
C LEU A 113 -4.69 -5.38 2.05
N ILE A 114 -3.81 -4.39 1.94
CA ILE A 114 -2.81 -4.27 0.87
C ILE A 114 -1.42 -4.33 1.51
N GLY A 115 -0.68 -5.40 1.21
CA GLY A 115 0.73 -5.54 1.58
C GLY A 115 1.63 -5.17 0.39
N ILE A 116 2.64 -4.33 0.63
CA ILE A 116 3.60 -3.90 -0.38
C ILE A 116 4.99 -4.37 0.04
N SER A 117 5.59 -5.24 -0.79
CA SER A 117 6.94 -5.76 -0.58
C SER A 117 7.63 -6.00 -1.92
N THR A 118 8.86 -5.54 -2.07
CA THR A 118 9.69 -5.82 -3.25
C THR A 118 10.28 -7.22 -3.24
N GLY A 119 10.53 -7.78 -2.04
CA GLY A 119 11.10 -9.12 -1.87
C GLY A 119 10.07 -10.24 -1.75
N GLY A 120 8.86 -9.93 -1.26
CA GLY A 120 7.78 -10.90 -1.07
C GLY A 120 8.02 -11.97 0.01
N SER A 121 9.11 -11.85 0.77
CA SER A 121 9.52 -12.72 1.88
C SER A 121 9.13 -12.16 3.24
#